data_AF-A0A949G9T2-F1
#
_entry.id   AF-A0A949G9T2-F1
#
_cell.length_a   1.000
_cell.length_b   1.000
_cell.length_c   1.000
_cell.angle_alpha   90.00
_cell.angle_beta   90.00
_cell.angle_gamma   90.00
#
_symmetry.space_group_name_H-M   'P 1'
#
loop_
_entity.id
_entity.type
_entity.pdbx_description
1 polymer ?
#
loop_
_entity_poly.entity_id
_entity_poly.type
_entity_poly.pdbx_seq_one_letter_code
_entity_poly.pdbx_strand_id
1 'polypeptide(L)'
;MLGYGQIGRGGRGDGLELAPRVSWHIHNGAIPEATPCVCHSCDNPACVRPSHLFLGTHADNAHDKITKGRVVLGPPMRGVKNGNSKLTLEQVHEIRAAPHVFSSRKMAAKYGVSQPTILRVIKHVTWF
;
A
#
# COMPACT_ATOMS: atom_id res chain seq x y z
N MET A 1 -20.08 -3.52 -0.56
CA MET A 1 -19.01 -4.54 -0.36
C MET A 1 -19.01 -4.91 1.11
N LEU A 2 -19.19 -6.19 1.43
CA LEU A 2 -19.05 -6.66 2.82
C LEU A 2 -17.57 -6.83 3.12
N GLY A 3 -17.10 -6.23 4.21
CA GLY A 3 -15.72 -6.37 4.69
C GLY A 3 -15.48 -7.71 5.39
N TYR A 4 -14.27 -7.92 5.89
CA TYR A 4 -13.98 -9.07 6.75
C TYR A 4 -14.71 -8.94 8.08
N GLY A 5 -15.40 -10.00 8.51
CA GLY A 5 -15.98 -10.07 9.84
C GLY A 5 -14.89 -10.06 10.92
N GLN A 6 -15.20 -9.53 12.10
CA GLN A 6 -14.30 -9.44 13.25
C GLN A 6 -14.98 -9.98 14.51
N ILE A 7 -14.21 -10.65 15.37
CA ILE A 7 -14.65 -11.22 16.65
C ILE A 7 -13.77 -10.66 17.75
N GLY A 8 -14.38 -10.23 18.86
CA GLY A 8 -13.66 -9.80 20.06
C GLY A 8 -13.02 -10.98 20.77
N ARG A 9 -11.78 -10.83 21.23
CA ARG A 9 -11.00 -11.90 21.88
C ARG A 9 -11.45 -12.24 23.33
N GLY A 10 -12.57 -11.69 23.78
CA GLY A 10 -13.16 -11.95 25.08
C GLY A 10 -13.25 -10.69 25.94
N GLY A 11 -12.10 -10.18 26.41
CA GLY A 11 -12.03 -9.06 27.35
C GLY A 11 -12.06 -7.67 26.73
N ARG A 12 -12.45 -6.68 27.53
CA ARG A 12 -12.39 -5.26 27.16
C ARG A 12 -10.92 -4.84 27.03
N GLY A 13 -10.49 -4.58 25.79
CA GLY A 13 -9.12 -4.15 25.49
C GLY A 13 -8.27 -5.20 24.77
N ASP A 14 -8.71 -6.46 24.69
CA ASP A 14 -7.96 -7.56 24.07
C ASP A 14 -7.91 -7.49 22.53
N GLY A 15 -8.65 -6.53 21.96
CA GLY A 15 -8.69 -6.28 20.54
C GLY A 15 -9.64 -7.19 19.76
N LEU A 16 -9.59 -7.02 18.45
CA LEU A 16 -10.41 -7.74 17.48
C LEU A 16 -9.54 -8.70 16.68
N GLU A 17 -10.07 -9.86 16.35
CA GLU A 17 -9.48 -10.80 15.41
C GLU A 17 -10.41 -11.02 14.20
N LEU A 18 -9.82 -11.25 13.03
CA LEU A 18 -10.59 -11.56 11.83
C LEU A 18 -11.33 -12.90 12.02
N ALA A 19 -12.63 -12.91 11.75
CA ALA A 19 -13.47 -14.09 11.89
C ALA A 19 -12.95 -15.32 11.11
N PRO A 20 -12.39 -15.19 9.89
CA PRO A 20 -11.75 -16.31 9.19
C PRO A 20 -10.52 -16.87 9.94
N ARG A 21 -9.75 -16.03 10.63
CA ARG A 21 -8.62 -16.51 11.45
C ARG A 21 -9.11 -17.27 12.67
N VAL A 22 -10.16 -16.78 13.33
CA VAL A 22 -10.80 -17.49 14.45
C VAL A 22 -11.32 -18.86 13.98
N SER A 23 -12.03 -18.91 12.85
CA SER A 23 -12.48 -20.17 12.25
C SER A 23 -11.30 -21.12 11.97
N TRP A 24 -10.20 -20.61 11.39
CA TRP A 24 -9.00 -21.42 11.20
C TRP A 24 -8.46 -21.99 12.51
N HIS A 25 -8.34 -21.19 13.57
CA HIS A 25 -7.83 -21.64 14.87
C HIS A 25 -8.70 -22.76 15.46
N ILE A 26 -10.03 -22.60 15.39
CA ILE A 26 -10.97 -23.58 15.94
C ILE A 26 -10.88 -24.93 15.20
N HIS A 27 -10.69 -24.91 13.88
CA HIS A 27 -10.79 -26.12 13.05
C HIS A 27 -9.45 -26.75 12.65
N ASN A 28 -8.38 -25.96 12.56
CA ASN A 28 -7.07 -26.39 12.05
C ASN A 28 -5.92 -26.11 13.03
N GLY A 29 -6.16 -25.30 14.08
CA GLY A 29 -5.15 -24.95 15.07
C GLY A 29 -4.26 -23.77 14.66
N ALA A 30 -2.98 -23.86 15.02
CA ALA A 30 -2.04 -22.73 14.90
C ALA A 30 -1.84 -22.26 13.45
N ILE A 31 -1.66 -20.95 13.29
CA ILE A 31 -1.24 -20.35 12.02
C ILE A 31 0.29 -20.21 12.04
N PRO A 32 1.04 -20.89 11.16
CA PRO A 32 2.49 -20.78 11.08
C PRO A 32 2.94 -19.37 10.68
N GLU A 33 4.05 -18.90 11.22
CA GLU A 33 4.65 -17.61 10.83
C GLU A 33 5.09 -17.58 9.37
N ALA A 34 5.46 -18.73 8.80
CA ALA A 34 5.84 -18.85 7.40
C ALA A 34 4.67 -18.59 6.44
N THR A 35 3.43 -18.90 6.86
CA THR A 35 2.20 -18.75 6.06
C THR A 35 1.11 -18.05 6.88
N PRO A 36 1.32 -16.76 7.24
CA PRO A 36 0.50 -16.09 8.25
C PRO A 36 -0.86 -15.64 7.71
N CYS A 37 -1.12 -15.73 6.41
CA CYS A 37 -2.36 -15.28 5.80
C CYS A 37 -3.40 -16.41 5.73
N VAL A 38 -4.60 -16.16 6.26
CA VAL A 38 -5.76 -17.03 6.04
C VAL A 38 -6.52 -16.50 4.84
N CYS A 39 -6.44 -17.23 3.73
CA CYS A 39 -6.96 -16.86 2.43
C CYS A 39 -8.27 -17.62 2.12
N HIS A 40 -9.07 -17.06 1.22
CA HIS A 40 -10.35 -17.64 0.80
C HIS A 40 -10.24 -18.23 -0.61
N SER A 41 -10.62 -19.49 -0.79
CA SER A 41 -10.76 -20.07 -2.14
C SER A 41 -12.00 -19.56 -2.87
N CYS A 42 -13.03 -19.13 -2.12
CA CYS A 42 -14.30 -18.62 -2.63
C CYS A 42 -14.36 -17.11 -2.84
N ASP A 43 -13.29 -16.37 -2.51
CA ASP A 43 -13.17 -14.92 -2.71
C ASP A 43 -14.28 -14.07 -2.07
N ASN A 44 -14.97 -14.60 -1.05
CA ASN A 44 -15.98 -13.89 -0.28
C ASN A 44 -15.41 -13.53 1.11
N PRO A 45 -15.08 -12.25 1.39
CA PRO A 45 -14.46 -11.83 2.66
C PRO A 45 -15.27 -12.17 3.92
N ALA A 46 -16.60 -12.25 3.80
CA ALA A 46 -17.49 -12.60 4.91
C ALA A 46 -17.56 -14.13 5.19
N CYS A 47 -17.00 -14.97 4.31
CA CYS A 47 -17.02 -16.41 4.47
C CYS A 47 -16.09 -16.87 5.61
N VAL A 48 -16.59 -17.74 6.48
CA VAL A 48 -15.83 -18.36 7.58
C VAL A 48 -15.83 -19.89 7.52
N ARG A 49 -16.33 -20.49 6.45
CA ARG A 49 -16.39 -21.95 6.30
C ARG A 49 -14.95 -22.52 6.24
N PRO A 50 -14.55 -23.44 7.13
CA PRO A 50 -13.16 -23.93 7.20
C PRO A 50 -12.65 -24.52 5.89
N SER A 51 -13.49 -25.26 5.16
CA SER A 51 -13.12 -25.87 3.87
C SER A 51 -12.89 -24.85 2.74
N HIS A 52 -13.25 -23.58 2.94
CA HIS A 52 -12.98 -22.49 2.00
C HIS A 52 -11.75 -21.67 2.41
N LEU A 53 -11.09 -22.02 3.51
CA LEU A 53 -9.92 -21.32 4.02
C LEU A 53 -8.66 -22.13 3.73
N PHE A 54 -7.56 -21.44 3.45
CA PHE A 54 -6.23 -22.02 3.32
C PHE A 54 -5.16 -21.05 3.81
N LEU A 55 -3.97 -21.56 4.15
CA LEU A 55 -2.84 -20.75 4.56
C LEU A 55 -2.00 -20.34 3.36
N GLY A 56 -1.58 -19.08 3.35
CA GLY A 56 -0.68 -18.54 2.34
C GLY A 56 0.30 -17.54 2.94
N THR A 57 1.29 -17.18 2.13
CA THR A 57 2.19 -16.09 2.43
C THR A 57 1.61 -14.74 2.01
N HIS A 58 2.21 -13.64 2.47
CA HIS A 58 1.90 -12.32 1.93
C HIS A 58 2.19 -12.23 0.42
N ALA A 59 3.22 -12.94 -0.05
CA ALA A 59 3.58 -13.00 -1.46
C ALA A 59 2.48 -13.71 -2.27
N ASP A 60 1.94 -14.83 -1.77
CA ASP A 60 0.85 -15.55 -2.42
C ASP A 60 -0.41 -14.70 -2.52
N ASN A 61 -0.78 -14.00 -1.43
CA ASN A 61 -1.93 -13.10 -1.44
C ASN A 61 -1.73 -11.91 -2.41
N ALA A 62 -0.52 -11.36 -2.49
CA ALA A 62 -0.20 -10.31 -3.46
C ALA A 62 -0.29 -10.83 -4.91
N HIS A 63 0.25 -12.02 -5.17
CA HIS A 63 0.18 -12.68 -6.47
C HIS A 63 -1.27 -12.99 -6.86
N ASP A 64 -2.07 -13.54 -5.94
CA ASP A 64 -3.50 -13.83 -6.14
C ASP A 64 -4.30 -12.57 -6.50
N LYS A 65 -4.06 -11.46 -5.79
CA LYS A 65 -4.68 -10.17 -6.11
C LYS A 65 -4.32 -9.67 -7.51
N ILE A 66 -3.07 -9.86 -7.94
CA ILE A 66 -2.61 -9.48 -9.29
C ILE A 66 -3.26 -10.38 -10.34
N THR A 67 -3.17 -11.70 -10.17
CA THR A 67 -3.72 -12.69 -11.10
C THR A 67 -5.24 -12.57 -11.24
N LYS A 68 -5.95 -12.24 -10.16
CA LYS A 68 -7.40 -12.00 -10.18
C LYS A 68 -7.81 -10.59 -10.61
N GLY A 69 -6.85 -9.75 -11.04
CA GLY A 69 -7.13 -8.38 -11.51
C GLY A 69 -7.71 -7.46 -10.44
N ARG A 70 -7.54 -7.78 -9.15
CA ARG A 70 -8.00 -6.95 -8.02
C ARG A 70 -7.08 -5.77 -7.72
N VAL A 71 -5.97 -5.68 -8.45
CA VAL A 71 -5.06 -4.53 -8.43
C VAL A 71 -5.18 -3.82 -9.77
N VAL A 72 -5.48 -2.52 -9.75
CA VAL A 72 -5.32 -1.67 -10.93
C VAL A 72 -3.83 -1.43 -11.10
N LEU A 73 -3.16 -2.29 -11.88
CA LEU A 73 -1.80 -2.07 -12.34
C LEU A 73 -1.84 -1.07 -13.51
N GLY A 74 -2.17 0.19 -13.20
CA GLY A 74 -1.99 1.27 -14.15
C GLY A 74 -0.49 1.49 -14.43
N PRO A 75 -0.13 2.17 -15.54
CA PRO A 75 1.25 2.61 -15.74
C PRO A 75 1.71 3.41 -14.51
N PRO A 76 2.99 3.32 -14.09
CA PRO A 76 3.47 4.03 -12.93
C PRO A 76 3.11 5.51 -13.07
N MET A 77 2.23 5.97 -12.18
CA MET A 77 1.81 7.37 -12.12
C MET A 77 3.00 8.16 -11.60
N ARG A 78 3.75 8.74 -12.54
CA ARG A 78 4.93 9.59 -12.30
C ARG A 78 4.62 10.99 -12.78
N GLY A 79 5.25 12.00 -12.18
CA GLY A 79 5.01 13.36 -12.66
C GLY A 79 3.61 13.83 -12.26
N VAL A 80 3.09 14.75 -13.07
CA VAL A 80 1.70 15.25 -13.02
C VAL A 80 0.62 14.16 -13.13
N LYS A 81 0.97 12.94 -13.56
CA LYS A 81 0.03 11.79 -13.56
C LYS A 81 -0.18 11.20 -12.16
N ASN A 82 0.70 11.52 -11.21
CA ASN A 82 0.54 11.19 -9.81
C ASN A 82 -0.32 12.25 -9.12
N GLY A 83 -1.49 11.88 -8.63
CA GLY A 83 -2.37 12.79 -7.88
C GLY A 83 -1.74 13.36 -6.60
N ASN A 84 -0.64 12.76 -6.11
CA ASN A 84 0.15 13.26 -4.99
C ASN A 84 1.36 14.13 -5.42
N SER A 85 1.51 14.43 -6.72
CA SER A 85 2.59 15.30 -7.17
C SER A 85 2.40 16.71 -6.61
N LYS A 86 3.46 17.25 -6.00
CA LYS A 86 3.46 18.60 -5.43
C LYS A 86 3.95 19.67 -6.40
N LEU A 87 4.52 19.28 -7.54
CA LEU A 87 5.14 20.23 -8.48
C LEU A 87 4.60 20.01 -9.89
N THR A 88 4.26 21.11 -10.56
CA THR A 88 3.83 21.08 -11.96
C THR A 88 5.02 20.91 -12.90
N LEU A 89 4.72 20.62 -14.16
CA LEU A 89 5.73 20.50 -15.21
C LEU A 89 6.54 21.81 -15.37
N GLU A 90 5.84 22.95 -15.33
CA GLU A 90 6.41 24.29 -15.45
C GLU A 90 7.36 24.58 -14.28
N GLN A 91 6.97 24.22 -13.05
CA GLN A 91 7.81 24.37 -11.87
C GLN A 91 9.07 23.49 -11.93
N VAL A 92 8.94 22.27 -12.47
CA VAL A 92 10.09 21.39 -12.68
C VAL A 92 11.07 21.99 -13.70
N HIS A 93 10.56 22.59 -14.78
CA HIS A 93 11.39 23.30 -15.74
C HIS A 93 12.07 24.52 -15.11
N GLU A 94 11.35 25.30 -14.31
CA GLU A 94 11.92 26.45 -13.59
C GLU A 94 13.04 26.03 -12.63
N ILE A 95 12.83 24.96 -11.85
CA ILE A 95 13.83 24.44 -10.92
C ILE A 95 15.09 23.95 -11.65
N ARG A 96 14.94 23.37 -12.85
CA ARG A 96 16.07 22.88 -13.66
C ARG A 96 16.82 23.98 -14.37
N ALA A 97 16.12 25.02 -14.81
CA ALA A 97 16.71 26.20 -15.42
C ALA A 97 17.35 27.14 -14.38
N ALA A 98 17.06 26.94 -13.09
CA ALA A 98 17.59 27.76 -12.02
C ALA A 98 19.13 27.67 -11.97
N PRO A 99 19.84 28.81 -12.04
CA PRO A 99 21.30 28.85 -11.88
C PRO A 99 21.77 28.16 -10.59
N HIS A 100 22.95 27.53 -10.62
CA HIS A 100 23.55 26.83 -9.47
C HIS A 100 23.69 27.68 -8.19
N VAL A 101 23.64 29.01 -8.33
CA VAL A 101 23.65 29.97 -7.21
C VAL A 101 22.32 30.04 -6.44
N PHE A 102 21.24 29.46 -6.96
CA PHE A 102 19.97 29.40 -6.24
C PHE A 102 20.01 28.33 -5.15
N SER A 103 19.79 28.77 -3.91
CA SER A 103 19.70 27.86 -2.77
C SER A 103 18.52 26.89 -2.92
N SER A 104 18.80 25.59 -2.96
CA SER A 104 17.76 24.55 -3.01
C SER A 104 16.81 24.62 -1.81
N ARG A 105 17.25 25.17 -0.67
CA ARG A 105 16.41 25.41 0.52
C ARG A 105 15.40 26.54 0.28
N LYS A 106 15.81 27.63 -0.39
CA LYS A 106 14.90 28.72 -0.76
C LYS A 106 13.88 28.25 -1.80
N MET A 107 14.31 27.48 -2.79
CA MET A 107 13.38 26.88 -3.78
C MET A 107 12.40 25.91 -3.12
N ALA A 108 12.85 25.10 -2.18
CA ALA A 108 12.00 24.18 -1.43
C ALA A 108 10.90 24.94 -0.67
N ALA A 109 11.26 26.04 0.01
CA ALA A 109 10.31 26.91 0.67
C ALA A 109 9.33 27.57 -0.31
N LYS A 110 9.82 28.08 -1.46
CA LYS A 110 9.00 28.70 -2.51
C LYS A 110 7.88 27.78 -2.99
N TYR A 111 8.18 26.49 -3.21
CA TYR A 111 7.22 25.53 -3.74
C TYR A 111 6.58 24.62 -2.69
N GLY A 112 6.80 24.85 -1.39
CA GLY A 112 6.20 24.03 -0.32
C GLY A 112 6.64 22.56 -0.34
N VAL A 113 7.85 22.27 -0.81
CA VAL A 113 8.44 20.92 -0.86
C VAL A 113 9.68 20.81 0.01
N SER A 114 10.20 19.60 0.17
CA SER A 114 11.45 19.39 0.91
C SER A 114 12.67 19.75 0.06
N GLN A 115 13.78 20.15 0.69
CA GLN A 115 15.05 20.38 -0.03
C GLN A 115 15.52 19.15 -0.83
N PRO A 116 15.43 17.91 -0.32
CA PRO A 116 15.69 16.71 -1.12
C PRO A 116 14.84 16.60 -2.38
N THR A 117 13.57 17.03 -2.33
CA THR A 117 12.65 17.06 -3.49
C THR A 117 13.25 17.91 -4.61
N ILE A 118 13.68 19.13 -4.30
CA ILE A 118 14.35 20.03 -5.26
C ILE A 118 15.63 19.41 -5.84
N LEU A 119 16.50 18.85 -4.99
CA LEU A 119 17.76 18.23 -5.43
C LEU A 119 17.53 17.05 -6.37
N ARG A 120 16.50 16.24 -6.13
CA ARG A 120 16.17 15.10 -7.01
C ARG A 120 15.65 15.55 -8.37
N VAL A 121 14.99 16.71 -8.47
CA VAL A 121 14.63 17.29 -9.78
C VAL A 121 15.84 17.82 -10.53
N ILE A 122 16.73 18.54 -9.83
CA ILE A 122 17.97 19.05 -10.42
C ILE A 122 18.84 17.90 -10.92
N LYS A 123 18.93 16.80 -10.16
CA LYS A 123 19.69 15.60 -10.53
C LYS A 123 18.97 14.66 -11.50
N HIS A 124 17.78 15.04 -12.00
CA HIS A 124 16.96 14.20 -12.88
C HIS A 124 16.61 12.82 -12.29
N VAL A 125 16.67 12.66 -10.97
CA VAL A 125 16.37 11.39 -10.26
C VAL A 125 14.86 11.17 -10.16
N THR A 126 14.06 12.23 -10.10
CA THR A 126 12.58 12.14 -10.08
C THR A 126 11.92 13.27 -10.86
N TRP A 127 10.82 12.95 -11.53
CA TRP A 127 9.71 13.85 -11.80
C TRP A 127 8.59 13.44 -10.85
N PHE A 128 8.19 14.33 -9.93
CA PHE A 128 7.22 13.99 -8.87
C PHE A 128 5.85 13.79 -9.47
#